data_AF-A0AAV6TIW8-F1
#
_entry.id   AF-A0AAV6TIW8-F1
#
_cell.length_a   1.000
_cell.length_b   1.000
_cell.length_c   1.000
_cell.angle_alpha   90.00
_cell.angle_beta   90.00
_cell.angle_gamma   90.00
#
_symmetry.space_group_name_H-M   'P 1'
#
loop_
_entity.id
_entity.type
_entity.pdbx_description
1 polymer ?
#
loop_
_entity_poly.entity_id
_entity_poly.type
_entity_poly.pdbx_seq_one_letter_code
_entity_poly.pdbx_strand_id
1 'polypeptide(L)'
;MPGPDKAELRTTLHRLMVSHHKNVPNYICNKLGKLIVDIGRLDWPHFYPDFFLNIHQLAQASDTAPLGLMLIQTAFEEFTSPREDLAVTRKEELHRLVLEQVPLVLNILAGQLDSVLEKHSHLVTATPPPSPTHYQNNGQQALFSTSPLHSSNLISGMFKSTTKNPFQCLPPLDDESHQLSVLSLKCLAQLLGWIPLSSYITSSLLTTVFHFASFGCHPEPVMNLGMQSSVQSLRKNTDLGIQAMSCVNEIMSKHCIPADHEGFLLQVFQDTFHLLQNLTKESVSTGKNTLADIDDVYVEKFTDFLTLFVTYHLKRFESNPQFPILEFLALLFKYTFQQPSHDGFYSCLDLWNIFLDYLIYKLGNGDTNYDQTLNNLEELDDEALDDDVSSIHNATEPQVQF
;
A
#
# COMPACT_ATOMS: atom_id res chain seq x y z
N MET A 1 33.41 -27.78 -18.42
CA MET A 1 34.28 -26.72 -18.96
C MET A 1 35.44 -26.47 -18.00
N PRO A 2 36.67 -26.28 -18.51
CA PRO A 2 37.81 -25.78 -17.74
C PRO A 2 37.50 -24.46 -17.00
N GLY A 3 38.19 -24.21 -15.89
CA GLY A 3 38.01 -23.00 -15.07
C GLY A 3 38.19 -21.67 -15.83
N PRO A 4 39.24 -21.50 -16.66
CA PRO A 4 39.46 -20.29 -17.45
C PRO A 4 38.32 -19.99 -18.43
N ASP A 5 37.87 -21.00 -19.17
CA ASP A 5 36.77 -20.87 -20.14
C ASP A 5 35.45 -20.47 -19.47
N LYS A 6 35.20 -20.96 -18.25
CA LYS A 6 34.04 -20.55 -17.45
C LYS A 6 34.11 -19.08 -17.04
N ALA A 7 35.30 -18.59 -16.65
CA ALA A 7 35.48 -17.20 -16.27
C ALA A 7 35.29 -16.25 -17.47
N GLU A 8 35.89 -16.58 -18.62
CA GLU A 8 35.75 -15.82 -19.85
C GLU A 8 34.29 -15.76 -20.32
N LEU A 9 33.57 -16.89 -20.23
CA LEU A 9 32.14 -16.94 -20.53
C LEU A 9 31.33 -15.98 -19.66
N ARG A 10 31.54 -15.99 -18.33
CA ARG A 10 30.83 -15.09 -17.41
C ARG A 10 31.11 -13.62 -17.70
N THR A 11 32.39 -13.26 -17.91
CA THR A 11 32.78 -11.89 -18.27
C THR A 11 32.13 -11.45 -19.58
N THR A 12 32.08 -12.35 -20.56
CA THR A 12 31.47 -12.08 -21.87
C THR A 12 29.96 -11.88 -21.76
N LEU A 13 29.26 -12.76 -21.02
CA LEU A 13 27.82 -12.65 -20.79
C LEU A 13 27.47 -11.35 -20.05
N HIS A 14 28.21 -11.03 -18.97
CA HIS A 14 28.02 -9.80 -18.22
C HIS A 14 28.22 -8.56 -19.09
N ARG A 15 29.33 -8.50 -19.85
CA ARG A 15 29.61 -7.39 -20.77
C ARG A 15 28.52 -7.24 -21.83
N LEU A 16 28.06 -8.35 -22.43
CA LEU A 16 27.02 -8.33 -23.45
C LEU A 16 25.71 -7.78 -22.87
N MET A 17 25.34 -8.23 -21.68
CA MET A 17 24.13 -7.79 -20.98
C MET A 17 24.18 -6.29 -20.68
N VAL A 18 25.23 -5.81 -20.01
CA VAL A 18 25.36 -4.38 -19.66
C VAL A 18 25.43 -3.50 -20.90
N SER A 19 26.11 -3.93 -21.97
CA SER A 19 26.27 -3.09 -23.17
C SER A 19 25.01 -3.01 -24.04
N HIS A 20 24.13 -4.00 -23.97
CA HIS A 20 22.99 -4.11 -24.89
C HIS A 20 21.62 -4.10 -24.22
N HIS A 21 21.52 -4.07 -22.88
CA HIS A 21 20.24 -4.20 -22.17
C HIS A 21 19.16 -3.19 -22.58
N LYS A 22 19.55 -1.99 -23.04
CA LYS A 22 18.61 -0.96 -23.55
C LYS A 22 18.24 -1.14 -25.02
N ASN A 23 19.04 -1.87 -25.77
CA ASN A 23 18.93 -1.99 -27.23
C ASN A 23 18.29 -3.31 -27.69
N VAL A 24 18.09 -4.25 -26.77
CA VAL A 24 17.50 -5.56 -27.07
C VAL A 24 16.15 -5.71 -26.37
N PRO A 25 15.20 -6.47 -26.95
CA PRO A 25 13.93 -6.74 -26.32
C PRO A 25 14.05 -7.38 -24.92
N ASN A 26 13.15 -7.02 -24.01
CA ASN A 26 13.14 -7.49 -22.62
C ASN A 26 13.20 -9.02 -22.48
N TYR A 27 12.55 -9.79 -23.37
CA TYR A 27 12.60 -11.25 -23.31
C TYR A 27 14.00 -11.82 -23.57
N ILE A 28 14.85 -11.12 -24.33
CA ILE A 28 16.26 -11.49 -24.54
C ILE A 28 17.05 -11.20 -23.27
N CYS A 29 16.88 -10.01 -22.69
CA CYS A 29 17.49 -9.65 -21.41
C CYS A 29 17.12 -10.65 -20.31
N ASN A 30 15.85 -11.03 -20.20
CA ASN A 30 15.38 -11.99 -19.19
C ASN A 30 16.02 -13.37 -19.40
N LYS A 31 16.13 -13.86 -20.65
CA LYS A 31 16.78 -15.14 -20.93
C LYS A 31 18.28 -15.10 -20.63
N LEU A 32 18.96 -14.00 -20.93
CA LEU A 32 20.37 -13.82 -20.63
C LEU A 32 20.62 -13.70 -19.12
N GLY A 33 19.79 -12.92 -18.43
CA GLY A 33 19.82 -12.80 -16.97
C GLY A 33 19.58 -14.15 -16.30
N LYS A 34 18.60 -14.92 -16.78
CA LYS A 34 18.34 -16.28 -16.31
C LYS A 34 19.55 -17.19 -16.46
N LEU A 35 20.22 -17.16 -17.60
CA LEU A 35 21.45 -17.95 -17.81
C LEU A 35 22.56 -17.53 -16.84
N ILE A 36 22.76 -16.24 -16.62
CA ILE A 36 23.76 -15.73 -15.66
C ILE A 36 23.42 -16.18 -14.23
N VAL A 37 22.15 -16.11 -13.86
CA VAL A 37 21.64 -16.58 -12.57
C VAL A 37 21.83 -18.09 -12.41
N ASP A 38 21.57 -18.89 -13.44
CA ASP A 38 21.75 -20.35 -13.39
C ASP A 38 23.23 -20.72 -13.22
N ILE A 39 24.14 -19.97 -13.85
CA ILE A 39 25.58 -20.11 -13.59
C ILE A 39 25.90 -19.72 -12.14
N GLY A 40 25.36 -18.61 -11.65
CA GLY A 40 25.51 -18.17 -10.25
C GLY A 40 25.03 -19.22 -9.26
N ARG A 41 23.87 -19.83 -9.51
CA ARG A 41 23.25 -20.87 -8.68
C ARG A 41 24.17 -22.08 -8.49
N LEU A 42 24.96 -22.41 -9.51
CA LEU A 42 25.91 -23.52 -9.45
C LEU A 42 27.26 -23.13 -8.84
N ASP A 43 27.76 -21.93 -9.16
CA ASP A 43 29.16 -21.58 -8.94
C ASP A 43 29.38 -20.57 -7.77
N TRP A 44 28.37 -19.82 -7.31
CA TRP A 44 28.49 -18.86 -6.20
C TRP A 44 28.40 -19.55 -4.82
N PRO A 45 29.20 -19.22 -3.81
CA PRO A 45 30.17 -18.13 -3.76
C PRO A 45 31.58 -18.53 -4.15
N HIS A 46 31.92 -19.82 -4.16
CA HIS A 46 33.31 -20.26 -4.24
C HIS A 46 33.94 -20.07 -5.63
N PHE A 47 33.22 -20.41 -6.68
CA PHE A 47 33.72 -20.34 -8.05
C PHE A 47 33.29 -19.06 -8.76
N TYR A 48 32.33 -18.31 -8.23
CA TYR A 48 31.86 -17.02 -8.75
C TYR A 48 31.60 -16.02 -7.61
N PRO A 49 32.64 -15.58 -6.86
CA PRO A 49 32.47 -14.80 -5.63
C PRO A 49 31.79 -13.44 -5.85
N ASP A 50 32.08 -12.77 -6.95
CA ASP A 50 31.57 -11.42 -7.23
C ASP A 50 30.14 -11.41 -7.80
N PHE A 51 29.44 -12.55 -7.85
CA PHE A 51 28.11 -12.66 -8.47
C PHE A 51 27.11 -11.63 -7.93
N PHE A 52 26.83 -11.64 -6.62
CA PHE A 52 25.92 -10.68 -6.00
C PHE A 52 26.50 -9.27 -5.95
N LEU A 53 27.82 -9.12 -5.77
CA LEU A 53 28.46 -7.80 -5.79
C LEU A 53 28.19 -7.05 -7.10
N ASN A 54 28.37 -7.72 -8.23
CA ASN A 54 28.10 -7.14 -9.55
C ASN A 54 26.59 -6.80 -9.72
N ILE A 55 25.70 -7.69 -9.28
CA ILE A 55 24.25 -7.46 -9.35
C ILE A 55 23.84 -6.25 -8.50
N HIS A 56 24.36 -6.12 -7.28
CA HIS A 56 24.06 -4.98 -6.40
C HIS A 56 24.56 -3.66 -6.99
N GLN A 57 25.76 -3.64 -7.59
CA GLN A 57 26.29 -2.46 -8.27
C GLN A 57 25.39 -2.02 -9.43
N LEU A 58 24.90 -2.96 -10.23
CA LEU A 58 23.95 -2.66 -11.30
C LEU A 58 22.64 -2.08 -10.75
N ALA A 59 22.13 -2.64 -9.65
CA ALA A 59 20.87 -2.22 -9.05
C ALA A 59 20.93 -0.83 -8.38
N GLN A 60 22.12 -0.36 -8.01
CA GLN A 60 22.34 0.96 -7.40
C GLN A 60 22.59 2.06 -8.42
N ALA A 61 23.16 1.74 -9.59
CA ALA A 61 23.43 2.72 -10.62
C ALA A 61 22.15 3.05 -11.42
N SER A 62 21.79 4.33 -11.51
CA SER A 62 20.55 4.78 -12.15
C SER A 62 20.34 4.22 -13.57
N ASP A 63 21.38 4.20 -14.39
CA ASP A 63 21.33 3.75 -15.78
C ASP A 63 21.01 2.25 -15.93
N THR A 64 21.43 1.44 -14.95
CA THR A 64 21.35 -0.03 -14.97
C THR A 64 20.43 -0.59 -13.89
N ALA A 65 19.79 0.25 -13.07
CA ALA A 65 18.99 -0.17 -11.93
C ALA A 65 17.90 -1.18 -12.32
N PRO A 66 17.13 -0.97 -13.41
CA PRO A 66 16.14 -1.96 -13.84
C PRO A 66 16.75 -3.33 -14.17
N LEU A 67 17.95 -3.35 -14.77
CA LEU A 67 18.66 -4.59 -15.06
C LEU A 67 19.11 -5.29 -13.77
N GLY A 68 19.68 -4.53 -12.84
CA GLY A 68 20.13 -5.05 -11.54
C GLY A 68 18.98 -5.64 -10.73
N LEU A 69 17.85 -4.94 -10.64
CA LEU A 69 16.67 -5.41 -9.92
C LEU A 69 16.06 -6.67 -10.56
N MET A 70 16.03 -6.76 -11.90
CA MET A 70 15.59 -7.98 -12.61
C MET A 70 16.48 -9.18 -12.25
N LEU A 71 17.81 -8.97 -12.17
CA LEU A 71 18.75 -10.01 -11.78
C LEU A 71 18.60 -10.41 -10.32
N ILE A 72 18.37 -9.47 -9.40
CA ILE A 72 18.07 -9.77 -8.00
C ILE A 72 16.82 -10.64 -7.91
N GLN A 73 15.74 -10.22 -8.56
CA GLN A 73 14.47 -10.94 -8.56
C GLN A 73 14.63 -12.37 -9.07
N THR A 74 15.28 -12.51 -10.24
CA THR A 74 15.55 -13.81 -10.87
C THR A 74 16.47 -14.67 -9.99
N ALA A 75 17.50 -14.09 -9.39
CA ALA A 75 18.41 -14.81 -8.49
C ALA A 75 17.67 -15.35 -7.27
N PHE A 76 16.86 -14.54 -6.61
CA PHE A 76 16.11 -14.96 -5.43
C PHE A 76 15.06 -16.02 -5.77
N GLU A 77 14.38 -15.91 -6.90
CA GLU A 77 13.39 -16.92 -7.33
C GLU A 77 14.06 -18.28 -7.56
N GLU A 78 15.22 -18.30 -8.20
CA GLU A 78 15.90 -19.53 -8.58
C GLU A 78 16.70 -20.15 -7.43
N PHE A 79 17.28 -19.33 -6.55
CA PHE A 79 18.08 -19.83 -5.44
C PHE A 79 17.22 -20.36 -4.29
N THR A 80 16.00 -19.84 -4.14
CA THR A 80 15.00 -20.34 -3.17
C THR A 80 14.03 -21.35 -3.78
N SER A 81 14.20 -21.69 -5.06
CA SER A 81 13.30 -22.58 -5.78
C SER A 81 13.28 -24.00 -5.20
N PRO A 82 12.09 -24.63 -5.03
CA PRO A 82 12.00 -26.00 -4.55
C PRO A 82 12.45 -27.06 -5.56
N ARG A 83 12.71 -26.69 -6.84
CA ARG A 83 13.04 -27.61 -7.95
C ARG A 83 14.09 -28.66 -7.59
N GLU A 84 13.87 -29.92 -7.99
CA GLU A 84 14.71 -31.08 -7.64
C GLU A 84 16.04 -31.19 -8.42
N ASP A 85 16.47 -30.11 -9.08
CA ASP A 85 17.64 -30.06 -9.95
C ASP A 85 18.97 -29.81 -9.20
N LEU A 86 18.92 -29.61 -7.88
CA LEU A 86 20.09 -29.46 -7.01
C LEU A 86 20.02 -30.39 -5.80
N ALA A 87 21.20 -30.79 -5.31
CA ALA A 87 21.34 -31.48 -4.04
C ALA A 87 20.75 -30.64 -2.90
N VAL A 88 20.11 -31.31 -1.93
CA VAL A 88 19.47 -30.65 -0.77
C VAL A 88 20.46 -29.77 0.00
N THR A 89 21.67 -30.27 0.24
CA THR A 89 22.74 -29.52 0.91
C THR A 89 23.08 -28.22 0.20
N ARG A 90 23.05 -28.23 -1.14
CA ARG A 90 23.31 -27.05 -1.95
C ARG A 90 22.16 -26.05 -1.87
N LYS A 91 20.91 -26.52 -1.84
CA LYS A 91 19.74 -25.64 -1.66
C LYS A 91 19.77 -24.95 -0.30
N GLU A 92 20.06 -25.69 0.77
CA GLU A 92 20.18 -25.15 2.13
C GLU A 92 21.31 -24.12 2.23
N GLU A 93 22.46 -24.40 1.60
CA GLU A 93 23.58 -23.46 1.51
C GLU A 93 23.17 -22.17 0.79
N LEU A 94 22.58 -22.28 -0.40
CA LEU A 94 22.13 -21.12 -1.18
C LEU A 94 21.09 -20.30 -0.42
N HIS A 95 20.11 -20.95 0.22
CA HIS A 95 19.10 -20.27 1.01
C HIS A 95 19.73 -19.47 2.17
N ARG A 96 20.66 -20.07 2.92
CA ARG A 96 21.38 -19.37 3.99
C ARG A 96 22.16 -18.17 3.45
N LEU A 97 22.90 -18.35 2.38
CA LEU A 97 23.72 -17.28 1.81
C LEU A 97 22.88 -16.15 1.18
N VAL A 98 21.73 -16.48 0.58
CA VAL A 98 20.78 -15.50 0.06
C VAL A 98 20.15 -14.70 1.19
N LEU A 99 19.83 -15.34 2.32
CA LEU A 99 19.35 -14.64 3.51
C LEU A 99 20.37 -13.60 4.02
N GLU A 100 21.68 -13.87 3.88
CA GLU A 100 22.73 -12.89 4.20
C GLU A 100 22.74 -11.68 3.26
N GLN A 101 22.18 -11.79 2.04
CA GLN A 101 22.07 -10.67 1.09
C GLN A 101 20.83 -9.79 1.34
N VAL A 102 19.81 -10.31 2.03
CA VAL A 102 18.51 -9.64 2.24
C VAL A 102 18.64 -8.21 2.80
N PRO A 103 19.44 -7.92 3.84
CA PRO A 103 19.56 -6.55 4.37
C PRO A 103 20.00 -5.53 3.33
N LEU A 104 21.00 -5.89 2.51
CA LEU A 104 21.53 -5.01 1.48
C LEU A 104 20.52 -4.82 0.35
N VAL A 105 19.85 -5.89 -0.08
CA VAL A 105 18.82 -5.80 -1.12
C VAL A 105 17.64 -4.96 -0.66
N LEU A 106 17.16 -5.13 0.58
CA LEU A 106 16.09 -4.29 1.13
C LEU A 106 16.49 -2.81 1.17
N ASN A 107 17.74 -2.50 1.53
CA ASN A 107 18.23 -1.13 1.51
C ASN A 107 18.29 -0.55 0.09
N ILE A 108 18.68 -1.36 -0.91
CA ILE A 108 18.63 -0.95 -2.33
C ILE A 108 17.19 -0.67 -2.74
N LEU A 109 16.26 -1.59 -2.48
CA LEU A 109 14.84 -1.44 -2.85
C LEU A 109 14.21 -0.22 -2.19
N ALA A 110 14.41 -0.04 -0.87
CA ALA A 110 13.92 1.12 -0.13
C ALA A 110 14.49 2.41 -0.72
N GLY A 111 15.82 2.49 -0.91
CA GLY A 111 16.47 3.67 -1.47
C GLY A 111 16.00 4.03 -2.88
N GLN A 112 15.71 3.04 -3.74
CA GLN A 112 15.16 3.31 -5.07
C GLN A 112 13.73 3.85 -4.99
N LEU A 113 12.88 3.25 -4.16
CA LEU A 113 11.50 3.70 -3.96
C LEU A 113 11.45 5.11 -3.34
N ASP A 114 12.27 5.37 -2.32
CA ASP A 114 12.40 6.67 -1.68
C ASP A 114 12.89 7.73 -2.68
N SER A 115 13.92 7.44 -3.47
CA SER A 115 14.45 8.36 -4.48
C SER A 115 13.39 8.73 -5.52
N VAL A 116 12.54 7.77 -5.92
CA VAL A 116 11.41 8.03 -6.82
C VAL A 116 10.39 8.96 -6.16
N LEU A 117 10.01 8.71 -4.90
CA LEU A 117 9.06 9.56 -4.18
C LEU A 117 9.60 10.97 -3.93
N GLU A 118 10.90 11.12 -3.60
CA GLU A 118 11.54 12.41 -3.44
C GLU A 118 11.55 13.21 -4.76
N LYS A 119 12.00 12.58 -5.85
CA LYS A 119 11.97 13.17 -7.20
C LYS A 119 10.56 13.63 -7.56
N HIS A 120 9.55 12.83 -7.21
CA HIS A 120 8.15 13.12 -7.47
C HIS A 120 7.62 14.29 -6.63
N SER A 121 7.93 14.33 -5.32
CA SER A 121 7.56 15.42 -4.40
C SER A 121 8.13 16.78 -4.85
N HIS A 122 9.37 16.80 -5.36
CA HIS A 122 9.98 18.01 -5.91
C HIS A 122 9.26 18.54 -7.16
N LEU A 123 8.69 17.66 -7.99
CA LEU A 123 7.91 18.07 -9.17
C LEU A 123 6.56 18.69 -8.78
N VAL A 124 5.90 18.16 -7.75
CA VAL A 124 4.61 18.67 -7.27
C VAL A 124 4.73 20.05 -6.63
N THR A 125 5.84 20.31 -5.93
CA THR A 125 6.08 21.59 -5.24
C THR A 125 6.57 22.71 -6.16
N ALA A 126 6.85 22.43 -7.43
CA ALA A 126 7.38 23.39 -8.40
C ALA A 126 6.31 24.22 -9.14
N THR A 127 5.01 23.97 -8.93
CA THR A 127 3.96 24.85 -9.47
C THR A 127 3.84 26.13 -8.61
N PRO A 128 3.86 27.34 -9.21
CA PRO A 128 3.81 28.59 -8.46
C PRO A 128 2.49 28.68 -7.65
N PRO A 129 2.52 29.22 -6.41
CA PRO A 129 1.33 29.32 -5.58
C PRO A 129 0.25 30.18 -6.26
N PRO A 130 -1.05 29.87 -6.07
CA PRO A 130 -2.12 30.76 -6.52
C PRO A 130 -1.91 32.14 -5.90
N SER A 131 -1.99 33.19 -6.72
CA SER A 131 -1.76 34.57 -6.30
C SER A 131 -2.71 34.97 -5.16
N PRO A 132 -2.26 35.76 -4.18
CA PRO A 132 -3.07 36.13 -3.02
C PRO A 132 -4.22 37.01 -3.48
N THR A 133 -5.43 36.46 -3.48
CA THR A 133 -6.65 37.26 -3.68
C THR A 133 -6.98 37.88 -2.33
N HIS A 134 -6.69 39.16 -2.21
CA HIS A 134 -6.95 39.97 -1.01
C HIS A 134 -8.46 40.12 -0.80
N TYR A 135 -9.05 39.32 0.10
CA TYR A 135 -10.41 39.55 0.60
C TYR A 135 -10.37 40.03 2.05
N GLN A 136 -10.82 41.27 2.23
CA GLN A 136 -11.01 41.92 3.52
C GLN A 136 -12.17 41.30 4.30
N ASN A 137 -11.91 41.20 5.58
CA ASN A 137 -12.81 40.90 6.68
C ASN A 137 -14.06 41.81 6.67
N ASN A 138 -15.26 41.24 6.73
CA ASN A 138 -16.41 41.85 7.40
C ASN A 138 -17.36 40.76 7.88
N GLY A 139 -17.75 40.86 9.16
CA GLY A 139 -18.36 39.77 9.89
C GLY A 139 -19.86 39.55 9.67
N GLN A 140 -20.31 38.55 10.43
CA GLN A 140 -21.68 38.18 10.80
C GLN A 140 -22.44 37.29 9.81
N GLN A 141 -22.89 36.15 10.37
CA GLN A 141 -23.98 35.27 9.95
C GLN A 141 -23.70 34.19 8.89
N ALA A 142 -23.44 32.98 9.39
CA ALA A 142 -24.10 31.74 8.95
C ALA A 142 -23.97 30.69 10.08
N LEU A 143 -24.66 30.96 11.19
CA LEU A 143 -25.16 29.89 12.05
C LEU A 143 -26.25 29.17 11.25
N PHE A 144 -26.46 27.87 11.52
CA PHE A 144 -27.40 26.96 10.85
C PHE A 144 -26.86 26.29 9.56
N SER A 145 -26.03 25.26 9.76
CA SER A 145 -25.95 24.12 8.83
C SER A 145 -26.00 22.86 9.67
N THR A 146 -27.20 22.30 9.84
CA THR A 146 -27.48 21.05 10.57
C THR A 146 -27.29 19.88 9.61
N SER A 147 -26.16 19.18 9.74
CA SER A 147 -25.92 17.85 9.18
C SER A 147 -24.88 17.16 10.07
N PRO A 148 -25.22 16.08 10.78
CA PRO A 148 -24.35 15.50 11.80
C PRO A 148 -23.42 14.45 11.20
N LEU A 149 -22.61 14.80 10.19
CA LEU A 149 -21.50 13.95 9.73
C LEU A 149 -20.37 14.83 9.15
N HIS A 150 -19.75 15.64 10.01
CA HIS A 150 -18.54 16.40 9.65
C HIS A 150 -17.36 16.00 10.55
N SER A 151 -17.14 14.68 10.71
CA SER A 151 -15.97 14.12 11.40
C SER A 151 -14.65 14.35 10.65
N SER A 152 -14.70 14.79 9.38
CA SER A 152 -13.50 15.09 8.58
C SER A 152 -12.71 16.31 9.07
N ASN A 153 -13.32 17.24 9.82
CA ASN A 153 -12.65 18.46 10.29
C ASN A 153 -11.97 18.32 11.66
N LEU A 154 -12.48 17.47 12.56
CA LEU A 154 -11.90 17.28 13.90
C LEU A 154 -10.56 16.51 13.83
N ILE A 155 -10.47 15.55 12.91
CA ILE A 155 -9.27 14.73 12.70
C ILE A 155 -8.17 15.53 11.96
N SER A 156 -8.56 16.45 11.06
CA SER A 156 -7.60 17.38 10.44
C SER A 156 -6.83 18.21 11.48
N GLY A 157 -7.41 18.45 12.65
CA GLY A 157 -6.73 19.12 13.77
C GLY A 157 -5.69 18.25 14.48
N MET A 158 -5.99 16.97 14.72
CA MET A 158 -5.09 16.05 15.45
C MET A 158 -3.87 15.61 14.64
N PHE A 159 -3.96 15.56 13.31
CA PHE A 159 -2.88 15.07 12.44
C PHE A 159 -2.10 16.19 11.72
N LYS A 160 -2.30 17.46 12.10
CA LYS A 160 -1.59 18.63 11.52
C LYS A 160 -0.13 18.78 11.96
N SER A 161 0.37 17.99 12.92
CA SER A 161 1.67 18.22 13.56
C SER A 161 2.81 17.30 13.11
N THR A 162 2.66 16.50 12.07
CA THR A 162 3.82 15.73 11.56
C THR A 162 3.78 15.63 10.05
N THR A 163 4.50 16.57 9.43
CA THR A 163 4.86 16.59 8.00
C THR A 163 3.71 16.75 7.00
N LYS A 164 4.00 17.44 5.89
CA LYS A 164 3.08 17.72 4.77
C LYS A 164 2.26 16.46 4.44
N ASN A 165 0.93 16.55 4.32
CA ASN A 165 0.04 15.42 3.95
C ASN A 165 0.74 14.51 2.93
N PRO A 166 1.25 13.33 3.34
CA PRO A 166 2.17 12.55 2.51
C PRO A 166 1.47 11.88 1.31
N PHE A 167 0.16 12.02 1.19
CA PHE A 167 -0.67 11.29 0.23
C PHE A 167 -1.62 12.22 -0.55
N GLN A 168 -1.20 13.47 -0.82
CA GLN A 168 -1.96 14.37 -1.71
C GLN A 168 -2.09 13.76 -3.11
N CYS A 169 -3.13 14.15 -3.87
CA CYS A 169 -3.34 13.67 -5.24
C CYS A 169 -2.08 13.92 -6.09
N LEU A 170 -1.36 12.83 -6.36
CA LEU A 170 -0.03 12.87 -6.94
C LEU A 170 -0.15 12.78 -8.47
N PRO A 171 0.54 13.66 -9.24
CA PRO A 171 0.61 13.51 -10.69
C PRO A 171 1.22 12.16 -11.06
N PRO A 172 0.97 11.63 -12.26
CA PRO A 172 1.56 10.36 -12.66
C PRO A 172 3.09 10.42 -12.70
N LEU A 173 3.73 9.30 -12.36
CA LEU A 173 5.18 9.14 -12.47
C LEU A 173 5.61 9.13 -13.94
N ASP A 174 6.83 9.59 -14.21
CA ASP A 174 7.47 9.37 -15.51
C ASP A 174 7.70 7.87 -15.77
N ASP A 175 7.78 7.48 -17.04
CA ASP A 175 7.82 6.06 -17.45
C ASP A 175 9.00 5.29 -16.85
N GLU A 176 10.16 5.93 -16.67
CA GLU A 176 11.35 5.33 -16.08
C GLU A 176 11.15 5.10 -14.58
N SER A 177 10.68 6.11 -13.86
CA SER A 177 10.35 6.00 -12.42
C SER A 177 9.24 4.97 -12.18
N HIS A 178 8.21 4.94 -13.03
CA HIS A 178 7.12 3.96 -12.96
C HIS A 178 7.65 2.53 -13.09
N GLN A 179 8.42 2.25 -14.16
CA GLN A 179 8.99 0.92 -14.40
C GLN A 179 9.89 0.49 -13.24
N LEU A 180 10.71 1.41 -12.72
CA LEU A 180 11.61 1.15 -11.61
C LEU A 180 10.86 0.82 -10.31
N SER A 181 9.79 1.56 -10.00
CA SER A 181 8.94 1.32 -8.84
C SER A 181 8.19 -0.01 -8.94
N VAL A 182 7.61 -0.34 -10.11
CA VAL A 182 6.93 -1.64 -10.31
C VAL A 182 7.90 -2.79 -10.08
N LEU A 183 9.11 -2.71 -10.63
CA LEU A 183 10.12 -3.76 -10.46
C LEU A 183 10.60 -3.88 -9.01
N SER A 184 10.82 -2.74 -8.35
CA SER A 184 11.21 -2.68 -6.94
C SER A 184 10.12 -3.29 -6.04
N LEU A 185 8.85 -2.93 -6.24
CA LEU A 185 7.72 -3.46 -5.46
C LEU A 185 7.51 -4.95 -5.71
N LYS A 186 7.64 -5.45 -6.95
CA LYS A 186 7.57 -6.89 -7.24
C LYS A 186 8.69 -7.67 -6.56
N CYS A 187 9.92 -7.15 -6.62
CA CYS A 187 11.05 -7.76 -5.94
C CYS A 187 10.86 -7.75 -4.41
N LEU A 188 10.30 -6.66 -3.87
CA LEU A 188 9.98 -6.54 -2.46
C LEU A 188 8.91 -7.57 -2.04
N ALA A 189 7.77 -7.65 -2.74
CA ALA A 189 6.71 -8.62 -2.45
C ALA A 189 7.24 -10.06 -2.41
N GLN A 190 8.08 -10.43 -3.39
CA GLN A 190 8.71 -11.75 -3.42
C GLN A 190 9.58 -12.00 -2.20
N LEU A 191 10.39 -11.03 -1.77
CA LEU A 191 11.21 -11.14 -0.56
C LEU A 191 10.34 -11.34 0.69
N LEU A 192 9.32 -10.50 0.84
CA LEU A 192 8.42 -10.50 1.99
C LEU A 192 7.71 -11.85 2.17
N GLY A 193 7.46 -12.58 1.08
CA GLY A 193 6.80 -13.88 1.10
C GLY A 193 7.56 -14.98 1.88
N TRP A 194 8.89 -14.87 2.05
CA TRP A 194 9.70 -15.93 2.66
C TRP A 194 10.72 -15.48 3.72
N ILE A 195 11.09 -14.19 3.81
CA ILE A 195 12.05 -13.74 4.82
C ILE A 195 11.42 -13.65 6.23
N PRO A 196 12.21 -13.76 7.32
CA PRO A 196 11.73 -13.52 8.68
C PRO A 196 11.51 -12.02 8.92
N LEU A 197 10.28 -11.55 8.67
CA LEU A 197 9.92 -10.13 8.64
C LEU A 197 10.28 -9.32 9.91
N SER A 198 10.15 -9.92 11.10
CA SER A 198 10.39 -9.25 12.38
C SER A 198 11.80 -8.64 12.52
N SER A 199 12.76 -9.16 11.76
CA SER A 199 14.16 -8.70 11.76
C SER A 199 14.48 -7.68 10.67
N TYR A 200 13.58 -7.45 9.71
CA TYR A 200 13.88 -6.72 8.48
C TYR A 200 12.91 -5.58 8.15
N ILE A 201 11.67 -5.62 8.64
CA ILE A 201 10.70 -4.55 8.41
C ILE A 201 10.99 -3.34 9.29
N THR A 202 11.08 -2.18 8.66
CA THR A 202 11.27 -0.89 9.31
C THR A 202 10.04 0.00 9.10
N SER A 203 9.84 0.95 10.01
CA SER A 203 8.78 1.97 9.89
C SER A 203 8.90 2.77 8.58
N SER A 204 10.13 3.15 8.18
CA SER A 204 10.38 3.90 6.93
C SER A 204 9.96 3.11 5.68
N LEU A 205 10.30 1.82 5.62
CA LEU A 205 9.91 0.97 4.49
C LEU A 205 8.39 0.84 4.43
N LEU A 206 7.74 0.69 5.58
CA LEU A 206 6.29 0.62 5.66
C LEU A 206 5.62 1.91 5.16
N THR A 207 6.11 3.08 5.58
CA THR A 207 5.61 4.39 5.11
C THR A 207 5.70 4.48 3.60
N THR A 208 6.84 4.05 3.05
CA THR A 208 7.12 4.08 1.62
C THR A 208 6.14 3.19 0.86
N VAL A 209 5.93 1.96 1.31
CA VAL A 209 5.00 1.03 0.69
C VAL A 209 3.56 1.55 0.77
N PHE A 210 3.11 2.10 1.90
CA PHE A 210 1.77 2.70 1.99
C PHE A 210 1.63 3.96 1.13
N HIS A 211 2.70 4.73 0.94
CA HIS A 211 2.72 5.85 0.00
C HIS A 211 2.48 5.35 -1.42
N PHE A 212 3.18 4.31 -1.87
CA PHE A 212 2.89 3.68 -3.16
C PHE A 212 1.48 3.08 -3.23
N ALA A 213 0.97 2.49 -2.14
CA ALA A 213 -0.39 1.96 -2.08
C ALA A 213 -1.46 3.03 -2.30
N SER A 214 -1.20 4.28 -1.89
CA SER A 214 -2.13 5.40 -2.09
C SER A 214 -2.35 5.79 -3.55
N PHE A 215 -1.44 5.43 -4.47
CA PHE A 215 -1.61 5.67 -5.91
C PHE A 215 -2.82 4.93 -6.50
N GLY A 216 -3.26 3.83 -5.88
CA GLY A 216 -4.44 3.08 -6.30
C GLY A 216 -5.77 3.66 -5.80
N CYS A 217 -5.75 4.62 -4.87
CA CYS A 217 -6.98 5.26 -4.36
C CYS A 217 -7.56 6.32 -5.30
N HIS A 218 -7.10 6.43 -6.55
CA HIS A 218 -7.48 7.51 -7.45
C HIS A 218 -8.39 6.98 -8.56
N PRO A 219 -9.61 7.56 -8.72
CA PRO A 219 -10.57 7.06 -9.69
C PRO A 219 -10.05 7.23 -11.11
N GLU A 220 -10.21 6.18 -11.93
CA GLU A 220 -9.96 6.23 -13.36
C GLU A 220 -11.05 7.10 -14.00
N PRO A 221 -10.72 8.13 -14.80
CA PRO A 221 -11.71 8.96 -15.43
C PRO A 221 -12.51 8.14 -16.44
N VAL A 222 -13.83 8.15 -16.29
CA VAL A 222 -14.78 7.54 -17.23
C VAL A 222 -14.51 8.06 -18.63
N MET A 223 -14.39 7.13 -19.58
CA MET A 223 -14.01 7.38 -20.97
C MET A 223 -14.82 8.53 -21.61
N ASN A 224 -14.19 9.69 -21.79
CA ASN A 224 -14.56 10.59 -22.88
C ASN A 224 -13.65 10.28 -24.07
N LEU A 225 -14.26 9.84 -25.17
CA LEU A 225 -13.60 9.51 -26.44
C LEU A 225 -12.74 10.70 -26.92
N GLY A 226 -11.44 10.68 -26.64
CA GLY A 226 -10.50 11.71 -27.12
C GLY A 226 -9.14 11.76 -26.45
N MET A 227 -8.95 11.17 -25.26
CA MET A 227 -7.73 11.37 -24.46
C MET A 227 -7.02 10.05 -24.14
N GLN A 228 -6.45 9.39 -25.15
CA GLN A 228 -5.77 8.09 -24.98
C GLN A 228 -4.50 8.16 -24.11
N SER A 229 -3.79 9.30 -24.10
CA SER A 229 -2.53 9.46 -23.35
C SER A 229 -2.73 9.58 -21.83
N SER A 230 -3.81 10.21 -21.36
CA SER A 230 -4.09 10.33 -19.93
C SER A 230 -4.55 9.02 -19.31
N VAL A 231 -5.30 8.20 -20.07
CA VAL A 231 -5.76 6.88 -19.62
C VAL A 231 -4.59 5.92 -19.40
N GLN A 232 -3.59 5.94 -20.28
CA GLN A 232 -2.39 5.10 -20.11
C GLN A 232 -1.54 5.54 -18.91
N SER A 233 -1.57 6.83 -18.56
CA SER A 233 -0.84 7.38 -17.42
C SER A 233 -1.50 7.09 -16.07
N LEU A 234 -2.82 6.93 -16.03
CA LEU A 234 -3.58 6.66 -14.79
C LEU A 234 -3.56 5.17 -14.45
N ARG A 235 -3.74 4.28 -15.45
CA ARG A 235 -3.54 2.83 -15.28
C ARG A 235 -2.18 2.47 -14.71
N LYS A 236 -1.15 3.26 -15.04
CA LYS A 236 0.20 3.14 -14.48
C LYS A 236 0.21 3.40 -12.97
N ASN A 237 -0.50 4.42 -12.49
CA ASN A 237 -0.62 4.70 -11.05
C ASN A 237 -1.35 3.58 -10.31
N THR A 238 -2.42 3.05 -10.92
CA THR A 238 -3.19 1.96 -10.32
C THR A 238 -2.37 0.67 -10.18
N ASP A 239 -1.56 0.31 -11.18
CA ASP A 239 -0.63 -0.83 -11.09
C ASP A 239 0.34 -0.67 -9.90
N LEU A 240 0.87 0.53 -9.65
CA LEU A 240 1.73 0.78 -8.48
C LEU A 240 1.00 0.53 -7.16
N GLY A 241 -0.24 1.02 -7.06
CA GLY A 241 -1.11 0.77 -5.92
C GLY A 241 -1.32 -0.73 -5.68
N ILE A 242 -1.59 -1.49 -6.74
CA ILE A 242 -1.80 -2.95 -6.68
C ILE A 242 -0.53 -3.69 -6.24
N GLN A 243 0.65 -3.35 -6.81
CA GLN A 243 1.91 -3.96 -6.40
C GLN A 243 2.24 -3.63 -4.94
N ALA A 244 2.02 -2.39 -4.51
CA ALA A 244 2.25 -1.98 -3.13
C ALA A 244 1.29 -2.64 -2.14
N MET A 245 0.00 -2.73 -2.47
CA MET A 245 -0.96 -3.46 -1.65
C MET A 245 -0.62 -4.95 -1.54
N SER A 246 -0.01 -5.54 -2.57
CA SER A 246 0.52 -6.91 -2.48
C SER A 246 1.63 -7.02 -1.44
N CYS A 247 2.56 -6.06 -1.38
CA CYS A 247 3.56 -5.99 -0.31
C CYS A 247 2.92 -5.84 1.07
N VAL A 248 1.91 -4.97 1.22
CA VAL A 248 1.19 -4.78 2.49
C VAL A 248 0.54 -6.09 2.93
N ASN A 249 -0.16 -6.79 2.04
CA ASN A 249 -0.82 -8.06 2.36
C ASN A 249 0.16 -9.16 2.76
N GLU A 250 1.32 -9.24 2.11
CA GLU A 250 2.39 -10.15 2.52
C GLU A 250 2.89 -9.83 3.94
N ILE A 251 3.09 -8.56 4.28
CA ILE A 251 3.50 -8.15 5.64
C ILE A 251 2.44 -8.53 6.67
N MET A 252 1.18 -8.24 6.37
CA MET A 252 0.06 -8.43 7.31
C MET A 252 -0.29 -9.91 7.53
N SER A 253 -0.24 -10.72 6.47
CA SER A 253 -0.57 -12.16 6.53
C SER A 253 0.44 -12.97 7.36
N LYS A 254 1.67 -12.49 7.48
CA LYS A 254 2.72 -13.11 8.30
C LYS A 254 2.66 -12.73 9.77
N HIS A 255 1.63 -11.98 10.20
CA HIS A 255 1.42 -11.56 11.58
C HIS A 255 2.60 -10.76 12.17
N CYS A 256 3.37 -10.08 11.33
CA CYS A 256 4.63 -9.44 11.70
C CYS A 256 4.49 -8.55 12.94
N ILE A 257 5.43 -8.70 13.88
CA ILE A 257 5.60 -7.83 15.05
C ILE A 257 7.09 -7.45 15.08
N PRO A 258 7.46 -6.24 14.61
CA PRO A 258 8.83 -5.75 14.73
C PRO A 258 9.24 -5.53 16.18
N ALA A 259 10.54 -5.35 16.43
CA ALA A 259 11.08 -5.10 17.76
C ALA A 259 10.46 -3.86 18.45
N ASP A 260 10.15 -2.82 17.67
CA ASP A 260 9.38 -1.64 18.10
C ASP A 260 7.90 -1.80 17.73
N HIS A 261 7.23 -2.69 18.45
CA HIS A 261 5.89 -3.15 18.10
C HIS A 261 4.82 -2.06 18.22
N GLU A 262 4.87 -1.17 19.23
CA GLU A 262 3.85 -0.13 19.43
C GLU A 262 3.87 0.92 18.31
N GLY A 263 5.05 1.44 17.96
CA GLY A 263 5.21 2.43 16.89
C GLY A 263 4.85 1.88 15.52
N PHE A 264 5.30 0.65 15.22
CA PHE A 264 4.94 -0.04 13.98
C PHE A 264 3.44 -0.23 13.84
N LEU A 265 2.80 -0.72 14.89
CA LEU A 265 1.36 -0.95 14.90
C LEU A 265 0.64 0.38 14.64
N LEU A 266 0.93 1.43 15.43
CA LEU A 266 0.26 2.72 15.30
C LEU A 266 0.35 3.27 13.87
N GLN A 267 1.51 3.11 13.23
CA GLN A 267 1.70 3.50 11.85
C GLN A 267 0.83 2.70 10.88
N VAL A 268 0.83 1.36 10.95
CA VAL A 268 -0.06 0.51 10.12
C VAL A 268 -1.50 0.97 10.24
N PHE A 269 -1.94 1.26 11.46
CA PHE A 269 -3.28 1.76 11.70
C PHE A 269 -3.53 3.12 11.02
N GLN A 270 -2.65 4.10 11.23
CA GLN A 270 -2.79 5.43 10.63
C GLN A 270 -2.86 5.36 9.10
N ASP A 271 -2.00 4.55 8.50
CA ASP A 271 -1.96 4.34 7.05
C ASP A 271 -3.23 3.62 6.56
N THR A 272 -3.74 2.62 7.30
CA THR A 272 -5.03 1.96 7.02
C THR A 272 -6.17 2.95 6.98
N PHE A 273 -6.26 3.77 8.03
CA PHE A 273 -7.34 4.74 8.19
C PHE A 273 -7.30 5.77 7.06
N HIS A 274 -6.11 6.24 6.71
CA HIS A 274 -5.92 7.17 5.62
C HIS A 274 -6.37 6.60 4.26
N LEU A 275 -5.98 5.37 3.92
CA LEU A 275 -6.42 4.71 2.68
C LEU A 275 -7.94 4.49 2.67
N LEU A 276 -8.51 4.01 3.78
CA LEU A 276 -9.95 3.78 3.89
C LEU A 276 -10.75 5.08 3.77
N GLN A 277 -10.26 6.18 4.38
CA GLN A 277 -10.83 7.51 4.18
C GLN A 277 -10.76 7.95 2.73
N ASN A 278 -9.64 7.72 2.04
CA ASN A 278 -9.50 8.07 0.64
C ASN A 278 -10.51 7.33 -0.25
N LEU A 279 -10.70 6.04 -0.02
CA LEU A 279 -11.62 5.20 -0.79
C LEU A 279 -13.09 5.49 -0.50
N THR A 280 -13.40 6.02 0.68
CA THR A 280 -14.77 6.36 1.09
C THR A 280 -15.13 7.83 0.89
N LYS A 281 -14.26 8.62 0.24
CA LYS A 281 -14.54 10.00 -0.12
C LYS A 281 -15.70 10.06 -1.11
N GLU A 282 -16.66 10.93 -0.84
CA GLU A 282 -17.67 11.31 -1.81
C GLU A 282 -17.13 12.43 -2.70
N SER A 283 -17.46 12.37 -3.98
CA SER A 283 -17.10 13.44 -4.91
C SER A 283 -17.84 14.73 -4.53
N VAL A 284 -17.11 15.75 -4.04
CA VAL A 284 -17.67 17.03 -3.59
C VAL A 284 -18.54 17.72 -4.65
N SER A 285 -18.26 17.46 -5.94
CA SER A 285 -18.99 18.06 -7.06
C SER A 285 -20.21 17.29 -7.53
N THR A 286 -20.31 15.99 -7.25
CA THR A 286 -21.37 15.12 -7.80
C THR A 286 -22.10 14.27 -6.77
N GLY A 287 -21.64 14.23 -5.51
CA GLY A 287 -22.16 13.34 -4.47
C GLY A 287 -22.00 11.85 -4.81
N LYS A 288 -21.25 11.52 -5.88
CA LYS A 288 -21.12 10.15 -6.36
C LYS A 288 -20.10 9.36 -5.54
N ASN A 289 -20.40 8.08 -5.40
CA ASN A 289 -19.50 7.06 -4.87
C ASN A 289 -18.26 6.96 -5.77
N THR A 290 -17.10 7.34 -5.25
CA THR A 290 -15.83 7.32 -5.98
C THR A 290 -15.25 5.91 -6.09
N LEU A 291 -15.64 4.99 -5.21
CA LEU A 291 -15.15 3.62 -5.18
C LEU A 291 -15.50 2.85 -6.46
N ALA A 292 -16.61 3.20 -7.10
CA ALA A 292 -17.05 2.59 -8.37
C ALA A 292 -16.14 2.91 -9.57
N ASP A 293 -15.32 3.97 -9.45
CA ASP A 293 -14.38 4.39 -10.50
C ASP A 293 -12.94 3.90 -10.20
N ILE A 294 -12.74 3.16 -9.10
CA ILE A 294 -11.45 2.56 -8.73
C ILE A 294 -11.31 1.20 -9.41
N ASP A 295 -10.08 0.80 -9.74
CA ASP A 295 -9.80 -0.51 -10.33
C ASP A 295 -10.18 -1.66 -9.39
N ASP A 296 -10.97 -2.62 -9.90
CA ASP A 296 -11.50 -3.74 -9.13
C ASP A 296 -10.38 -4.57 -8.46
N VAL A 297 -9.22 -4.75 -9.11
CA VAL A 297 -8.10 -5.54 -8.56
C VAL A 297 -7.51 -4.83 -7.35
N TYR A 298 -7.46 -3.50 -7.36
CA TYR A 298 -7.01 -2.73 -6.22
C TYR A 298 -8.01 -2.85 -5.05
N VAL A 299 -9.31 -2.73 -5.32
CA VAL A 299 -10.38 -2.87 -4.31
C VAL A 299 -10.36 -4.27 -3.68
N GLU A 300 -10.17 -5.32 -4.47
CA GLU A 300 -9.98 -6.70 -3.98
C GLU A 300 -8.80 -6.78 -3.02
N LYS A 301 -7.61 -6.29 -3.44
CA LYS A 301 -6.40 -6.29 -2.59
C LYS A 301 -6.55 -5.48 -1.31
N PHE A 302 -7.28 -4.37 -1.36
CA PHE A 302 -7.58 -3.57 -0.18
C PHE A 302 -8.58 -4.26 0.74
N THR A 303 -9.53 -5.02 0.20
CA THR A 303 -10.47 -5.81 0.99
C THR A 303 -9.78 -7.00 1.67
N ASP A 304 -8.85 -7.66 0.97
CA ASP A 304 -7.94 -8.67 1.55
C ASP A 304 -7.16 -8.07 2.74
N PHE A 305 -6.63 -6.86 2.56
CA PHE A 305 -5.90 -6.15 3.62
C PHE A 305 -6.77 -5.90 4.85
N LEU A 306 -7.97 -5.34 4.68
CA LEU A 306 -8.89 -5.10 5.79
C LEU A 306 -9.25 -6.41 6.50
N THR A 307 -9.44 -7.50 5.75
CA THR A 307 -9.70 -8.83 6.30
C THR A 307 -8.53 -9.30 7.17
N LEU A 308 -7.29 -9.21 6.67
CA LEU A 308 -6.08 -9.55 7.45
C LEU A 308 -5.95 -8.67 8.69
N PHE A 309 -6.21 -7.37 8.55
CA PHE A 309 -6.14 -6.41 9.65
C PHE A 309 -7.14 -6.76 10.77
N VAL A 310 -8.41 -6.95 10.43
CA VAL A 310 -9.47 -7.29 11.39
C VAL A 310 -9.20 -8.66 12.04
N THR A 311 -8.81 -9.65 11.25
CA THR A 311 -8.59 -11.03 11.74
C THR A 311 -7.42 -11.12 12.71
N TYR A 312 -6.28 -10.47 12.39
CA TYR A 312 -5.02 -10.77 13.06
C TYR A 312 -4.44 -9.61 13.88
N HIS A 313 -4.83 -8.38 13.57
CA HIS A 313 -4.17 -7.19 14.10
C HIS A 313 -5.10 -6.31 14.94
N LEU A 314 -6.41 -6.27 14.67
CA LEU A 314 -7.36 -5.41 15.38
C LEU A 314 -7.32 -5.59 16.91
N LYS A 315 -7.21 -6.84 17.39
CA LYS A 315 -7.08 -7.14 18.83
C LYS A 315 -5.87 -6.45 19.48
N ARG A 316 -4.82 -6.17 18.71
CA ARG A 316 -3.60 -5.50 19.17
C ARG A 316 -3.80 -3.99 19.33
N PHE A 317 -4.81 -3.43 18.67
CA PHE A 317 -5.06 -1.99 18.58
C PHE A 317 -6.19 -1.50 19.47
N GLU A 318 -7.24 -2.29 19.63
CA GLU A 318 -8.49 -1.82 20.25
C GLU A 318 -8.37 -1.32 21.69
N SER A 319 -7.34 -1.76 22.43
CA SER A 319 -7.08 -1.30 23.80
C SER A 319 -6.20 -0.05 23.83
N ASN A 320 -5.63 0.37 22.70
CA ASN A 320 -4.82 1.56 22.61
C ASN A 320 -5.73 2.80 22.53
N PRO A 321 -5.60 3.79 23.44
CA PRO A 321 -6.43 4.99 23.45
C PRO A 321 -6.27 5.86 22.19
N GLN A 322 -5.20 5.67 21.42
CA GLN A 322 -4.98 6.36 20.14
C GLN A 322 -5.69 5.68 18.96
N PHE A 323 -6.38 4.55 19.18
CA PHE A 323 -7.11 3.82 18.16
C PHE A 323 -8.62 4.17 18.22
N PRO A 324 -9.11 5.08 17.37
CA PRO A 324 -10.53 5.39 17.22
C PRO A 324 -11.30 4.24 16.55
N ILE A 325 -11.64 3.21 17.33
CA ILE A 325 -12.33 2.00 16.83
C ILE A 325 -13.69 2.34 16.20
N LEU A 326 -14.44 3.27 16.78
CA LEU A 326 -15.76 3.64 16.27
C LEU A 326 -15.66 4.28 14.89
N GLU A 327 -14.69 5.16 14.69
CA GLU A 327 -14.46 5.81 13.41
C GLU A 327 -13.96 4.82 12.36
N PHE A 328 -13.15 3.84 12.76
CA PHE A 328 -12.78 2.75 11.86
C PHE A 328 -14.02 1.96 11.42
N LEU A 329 -14.89 1.58 12.35
CA LEU A 329 -16.13 0.86 12.05
C LEU A 329 -17.10 1.69 11.18
N ALA A 330 -17.20 3.00 11.42
CA ALA A 330 -18.01 3.90 10.61
C ALA A 330 -17.49 3.98 9.15
N LEU A 331 -16.16 4.05 8.97
CA LEU A 331 -15.56 4.02 7.64
C LEU A 331 -15.69 2.65 6.98
N LEU A 332 -15.55 1.56 7.73
CA LEU A 332 -15.75 0.20 7.23
C LEU A 332 -17.21 -0.02 6.79
N PHE A 333 -18.17 0.49 7.57
CA PHE A 333 -19.59 0.49 7.22
C PHE A 333 -19.81 1.25 5.92
N LYS A 334 -19.27 2.46 5.82
CA LYS A 334 -19.35 3.27 4.60
C LYS A 334 -18.75 2.55 3.41
N TYR A 335 -17.56 1.96 3.56
CA TYR A 335 -16.88 1.18 2.53
C TYR A 335 -17.71 -0.04 2.08
N THR A 336 -18.35 -0.73 3.02
CA THR A 336 -19.21 -1.90 2.76
C THR A 336 -20.38 -1.51 1.84
N PHE A 337 -21.11 -0.45 2.18
CA PHE A 337 -22.28 -0.02 1.40
C PHE A 337 -21.92 0.78 0.13
N GLN A 338 -20.66 1.18 -0.01
CA GLN A 338 -20.12 1.77 -1.24
C GLN A 338 -19.54 0.73 -2.21
N GLN A 339 -19.51 -0.56 -1.86
CA GLN A 339 -19.00 -1.58 -2.77
C GLN A 339 -19.74 -1.54 -4.13
N PRO A 340 -19.02 -1.48 -5.26
CA PRO A 340 -19.65 -1.38 -6.58
C PRO A 340 -20.21 -2.71 -7.07
N SER A 341 -19.73 -3.84 -6.53
CA SER A 341 -20.12 -5.19 -6.92
C SER A 341 -20.74 -5.97 -5.76
N HIS A 342 -21.60 -6.94 -6.08
CA HIS A 342 -22.17 -7.84 -5.06
C HIS A 342 -21.09 -8.70 -4.41
N ASP A 343 -20.10 -9.17 -5.19
CA ASP A 343 -19.02 -9.99 -4.66
C ASP A 343 -18.19 -9.21 -3.62
N GLY A 344 -17.85 -7.94 -3.91
CA GLY A 344 -17.16 -7.07 -2.96
C GLY A 344 -17.98 -6.80 -1.70
N PHE A 345 -19.30 -6.60 -1.85
CA PHE A 345 -20.20 -6.48 -0.70
C PHE A 345 -20.23 -7.75 0.17
N TYR A 346 -20.31 -8.94 -0.44
CA TYR A 346 -20.25 -10.21 0.29
C TYR A 346 -18.91 -10.40 1.01
N SER A 347 -17.79 -10.04 0.38
CA SER A 347 -16.47 -10.06 1.05
C SER A 347 -16.42 -9.13 2.27
N CYS A 348 -17.07 -7.96 2.20
CA CYS A 348 -17.20 -7.09 3.38
C CYS A 348 -18.08 -7.73 4.47
N LEU A 349 -19.17 -8.43 4.12
CA LEU A 349 -19.98 -9.14 5.10
C LEU A 349 -19.22 -10.27 5.80
N ASP A 350 -18.36 -10.99 5.07
CA ASP A 350 -17.46 -11.99 5.68
C ASP A 350 -16.50 -11.34 6.68
N LEU A 351 -15.98 -10.16 6.36
CA LEU A 351 -15.18 -9.36 7.28
C LEU A 351 -15.99 -8.95 8.53
N TRP A 352 -17.23 -8.51 8.36
CA TRP A 352 -18.13 -8.22 9.48
C TRP A 352 -18.38 -9.45 10.36
N ASN A 353 -18.57 -10.63 9.78
CA ASN A 353 -18.71 -11.88 10.53
C ASN A 353 -17.48 -12.14 11.41
N ILE A 354 -16.27 -11.97 10.86
CA ILE A 354 -15.01 -12.11 11.62
C ILE A 354 -14.98 -11.15 12.82
N PHE A 355 -15.37 -9.89 12.60
CA PHE A 355 -15.43 -8.89 13.67
C PHE A 355 -16.50 -9.22 14.74
N LEU A 356 -17.69 -9.65 14.33
CA LEU A 356 -18.77 -10.02 15.23
C LEU A 356 -18.42 -11.26 16.06
N ASP A 357 -17.83 -12.28 15.44
CA ASP A 357 -17.32 -13.48 16.13
C ASP A 357 -16.27 -13.09 17.18
N TYR A 358 -15.39 -12.16 16.83
CA TYR A 358 -14.42 -11.59 17.76
C TYR A 358 -15.10 -10.89 18.94
N LEU A 359 -16.12 -10.05 18.71
CA LEU A 359 -16.88 -9.39 19.77
C LEU A 359 -17.62 -10.39 20.66
N ILE A 360 -18.28 -11.40 20.08
CA ILE A 360 -18.99 -12.44 20.83
C ILE A 360 -18.01 -13.21 21.72
N TYR A 361 -16.84 -13.58 21.18
CA TYR A 361 -15.79 -14.24 21.95
C TYR A 361 -15.30 -13.37 23.10
N LYS A 362 -15.10 -12.06 22.87
CA LYS A 362 -14.65 -11.12 23.89
C LYS A 362 -15.70 -10.94 25.00
N LEU A 363 -16.96 -10.75 24.63
CA LEU A 363 -18.10 -10.63 25.56
C LEU A 363 -18.30 -11.91 26.38
N GLY A 364 -18.17 -13.09 25.76
CA GLY A 364 -18.31 -14.38 26.42
C GLY A 364 -17.19 -14.71 27.42
N ASN A 365 -16.01 -14.12 27.26
CA ASN A 365 -14.84 -14.40 28.11
C ASN A 365 -14.57 -13.36 29.21
N GLY A 366 -15.43 -12.34 29.37
CA GLY A 366 -15.39 -11.47 30.54
C GLY A 366 -14.16 -10.57 30.66
N ASP A 367 -13.52 -10.18 29.54
CA ASP A 367 -12.61 -9.03 29.55
C ASP A 367 -13.45 -7.77 29.83
N THR A 368 -13.45 -7.39 31.11
CA THR A 368 -14.25 -6.33 31.74
C THR A 368 -14.07 -4.99 31.05
N ASN A 369 -15.00 -4.65 30.15
CA ASN A 369 -15.58 -3.30 30.04
C ASN A 369 -16.96 -3.32 29.36
N TYR A 370 -17.82 -4.26 29.78
CA TYR A 370 -19.17 -4.46 29.23
C TYR A 370 -20.00 -3.17 29.32
N ASP A 371 -20.04 -2.56 30.50
CA ASP A 371 -20.86 -1.37 30.73
C ASP A 371 -20.36 -0.14 29.97
N GLN A 372 -19.04 0.04 29.82
CA GLN A 372 -18.51 1.23 29.15
C GLN A 372 -18.62 1.15 27.63
N THR A 373 -18.54 -0.05 27.06
CA THR A 373 -18.70 -0.23 25.61
C THR A 373 -20.17 -0.18 25.20
N LEU A 374 -21.08 -0.73 26.02
CA LEU A 374 -22.52 -0.57 25.81
C LEU A 374 -23.00 0.86 26.07
N ASN A 375 -22.55 1.53 27.13
CA ASN A 375 -22.94 2.92 27.38
C ASN A 375 -22.52 3.85 26.23
N ASN A 376 -21.34 3.64 25.64
CA ASN A 376 -20.90 4.39 24.46
C ASN A 376 -21.73 4.09 23.19
N LEU A 377 -22.43 2.95 23.14
CA LEU A 377 -23.32 2.57 22.03
C LEU A 377 -24.77 2.99 22.29
N GLU A 378 -25.24 2.95 23.55
CA GLU A 378 -26.56 3.40 23.97
C GLU A 378 -26.68 4.93 23.96
N GLU A 379 -25.62 5.67 24.30
CA GLU A 379 -25.59 7.14 24.14
C GLU A 379 -25.82 7.58 22.68
N LEU A 380 -25.49 6.74 21.70
CA LEU A 380 -25.72 7.01 20.27
C LEU A 380 -27.16 6.72 19.83
N ASP A 381 -27.86 5.77 20.46
CA ASP A 381 -29.28 5.49 20.18
C ASP A 381 -30.17 6.61 20.76
N ASP A 382 -29.82 7.17 21.92
CA ASP A 382 -30.53 8.30 22.52
C ASP A 382 -30.33 9.62 21.73
N GLU A 383 -29.11 9.89 21.20
CA GLU A 383 -28.88 11.04 20.32
C GLU A 383 -29.60 10.89 18.96
N ALA A 384 -29.73 9.68 18.42
CA ALA A 384 -30.42 9.43 17.16
C ALA A 384 -31.96 9.54 17.27
N LEU A 385 -32.52 9.25 18.45
CA LEU A 385 -33.97 9.32 18.70
C LEU A 385 -34.47 10.74 18.99
N ASP A 386 -33.64 11.63 19.56
CA ASP A 386 -34.02 13.03 19.81
C ASP A 386 -34.08 13.88 18.53
N ASP A 387 -33.26 13.57 17.52
CA ASP A 387 -33.27 14.27 16.22
C ASP A 387 -34.51 13.91 15.36
N ASP A 388 -35.07 12.70 15.52
CA ASP A 388 -36.25 12.25 14.77
C ASP A 388 -37.57 12.79 15.37
N VAL A 389 -37.66 13.01 16.69
CA VAL A 389 -38.87 13.56 17.32
C VAL A 389 -39.02 15.07 17.07
N SER A 390 -37.90 15.80 16.97
CA SER A 390 -37.93 17.24 16.68
C SER A 390 -38.35 17.57 15.23
N SER A 391 -38.11 16.65 14.30
CA SER A 391 -38.42 16.82 12.87
C SER A 391 -39.88 16.55 12.53
N ILE A 392 -40.61 15.79 13.36
CA ILE A 392 -42.01 15.41 13.09
C ILE A 392 -43.02 16.46 13.58
N HIS A 393 -42.66 17.34 14.52
CA HIS A 393 -43.60 18.35 15.05
C HIS A 393 -43.76 19.63 14.21
N ASN A 394 -43.00 19.81 13.13
CA ASN A 394 -43.06 21.01 12.28
C ASN A 394 -43.82 20.84 10.95
N ALA A 395 -44.47 19.70 10.70
CA ALA A 395 -45.05 19.38 9.39
C ALA A 395 -46.57 19.15 9.39
N THR A 396 -47.35 19.87 10.21
CA THR A 396 -48.83 19.85 10.05
C THR A 396 -49.50 21.12 10.54
N GLU A 397 -49.55 22.17 9.70
CA GLU A 397 -50.65 23.14 9.72
C GLU A 397 -50.76 23.86 8.37
N PRO A 398 -51.82 23.65 7.56
CA PRO A 398 -52.04 24.40 6.34
C PRO A 398 -52.76 25.72 6.64
N GLN A 399 -52.10 26.86 6.42
CA GLN A 399 -52.75 28.17 6.45
C GLN A 399 -53.59 28.40 5.19
N VAL A 400 -54.90 28.55 5.39
CA VAL A 400 -55.86 29.05 4.40
C VAL A 400 -55.84 30.58 4.46
N GLN A 401 -55.47 31.24 3.36
CA GLN A 401 -55.60 32.70 3.21
C GLN A 401 -56.92 33.05 2.50
N PHE A 402 -57.65 34.00 3.08
CA PHE A 402 -58.83 34.68 2.51
C PHE A 402 -58.43 35.77 1.51
#